data_AF-A0A0X1SXM2-F1
#
_entry.id   AF-A0A0X1SXM2-F1
#
_cell.length_a   1.000
_cell.length_b   1.000
_cell.length_c   1.000
_cell.angle_alpha   90.00
_cell.angle_beta   90.00
_cell.angle_gamma   90.00
#
_symmetry.space_group_name_H-M   'P 1'
#
loop_
_entity.id
_entity.type
_entity.pdbx_description
1 polymer ?
#
loop_
_entity_poly.entity_id
_entity_poly.type
_entity_poly.pdbx_seq_one_letter_code
_entity_poly.pdbx_strand_id
1 'polypeptide(L)'
;MNEVAPGLIALLIIAPMMLAMVVQCYIAHKYTERFESFLTNCIFVTGNKNTFQHAGLLGKVMRTGLISMVLAVPKIFVRRKLIDFDEVKRFPPRMRRLLVSLLGIHILLLAALAIFNYVQP
;
A
#
# COMPACT_ATOMS: atom_id res chain seq x y z
N MET A 1 -32.48 14.33 -16.11
CA MET A 1 -31.39 14.07 -15.17
C MET A 1 -30.68 12.83 -15.66
N ASN A 2 -29.37 12.86 -15.90
CA ASN A 2 -28.67 11.78 -16.57
C ASN A 2 -28.70 10.51 -15.72
N GLU A 3 -29.39 9.48 -16.23
CA GLU A 3 -29.36 8.10 -15.77
C GLU A 3 -27.96 7.53 -16.03
N VAL A 4 -26.96 7.94 -15.24
CA VAL A 4 -25.65 7.30 -15.31
C VAL A 4 -25.87 5.89 -14.76
N ALA A 5 -25.84 4.89 -15.65
CA ALA A 5 -26.07 3.51 -15.27
C ALA A 5 -25.11 3.12 -14.13
N PRO A 6 -25.61 2.52 -13.04
CA PRO A 6 -24.80 1.97 -11.93
C PRO A 6 -23.52 1.29 -12.38
N GLY A 7 -23.61 0.48 -13.43
CA GLY A 7 -22.49 -0.27 -13.98
C GLY A 7 -21.37 0.61 -14.53
N LEU A 8 -21.67 1.80 -15.07
CA LEU A 8 -20.65 2.72 -15.56
C LEU A 8 -19.85 3.33 -14.42
N ILE A 9 -20.52 3.68 -13.31
CA ILE A 9 -19.88 4.20 -12.10
C ILE A 9 -19.02 3.10 -11.45
N ALA A 10 -19.54 1.88 -11.34
CA ALA A 10 -18.79 0.72 -10.84
C ALA A 10 -17.54 0.46 -11.70
N LEU A 11 -17.66 0.50 -13.03
CA LEU A 11 -16.53 0.32 -13.95
C LEU A 11 -15.47 1.41 -13.76
N LEU A 12 -15.89 2.67 -13.58
CA LEU A 12 -15.00 3.81 -13.32
C LEU A 12 -14.25 3.69 -11.99
N ILE A 13 -14.75 2.93 -11.02
CA ILE A 13 -14.07 2.66 -9.74
C ILE A 13 -13.18 1.42 -9.85
N ILE A 14 -13.67 0.33 -10.45
CA ILE A 14 -12.97 -0.95 -10.53
C ILE A 14 -11.78 -0.88 -11.49
N ALA A 15 -11.92 -0.23 -12.65
CA ALA A 15 -10.84 -0.13 -13.64
C ALA A 15 -9.54 0.51 -13.07
N PRO A 16 -9.59 1.69 -12.42
CA PRO A 16 -8.39 2.27 -11.80
C PRO A 16 -7.90 1.44 -10.60
N MET A 17 -8.77 0.73 -9.89
CA MET A 17 -8.39 -0.16 -8.80
C MET A 17 -7.56 -1.35 -9.31
N MET A 18 -7.98 -1.97 -10.41
CA MET A 18 -7.22 -3.03 -11.06
C MET A 18 -5.87 -2.51 -11.59
N LEU A 19 -5.86 -1.31 -12.20
CA LEU A 19 -4.62 -0.68 -12.67
C LEU A 19 -3.65 -0.40 -11.51
N ALA A 20 -4.14 0.17 -10.41
CA ALA A 20 -3.35 0.44 -9.21
C ALA A 20 -2.77 -0.84 -8.61
N MET A 21 -3.53 -1.94 -8.64
CA MET A 21 -3.09 -3.24 -8.18
C MET A 21 -1.98 -3.82 -9.07
N VAL A 22 -2.10 -3.70 -10.41
CA VAL A 22 -1.04 -4.11 -11.35
C VAL A 22 0.24 -3.31 -11.12
N VAL A 23 0.12 -1.98 -10.97
CA VAL A 23 1.25 -1.11 -10.66
C VAL A 23 1.90 -1.50 -9.32
N GLN A 24 1.10 -1.79 -8.31
CA GLN A 24 1.59 -2.26 -7.00
C GLN A 24 2.29 -3.61 -7.11
N CYS A 25 1.76 -4.56 -7.88
CA CYS A 25 2.42 -5.84 -8.16
C CYS A 25 3.78 -5.64 -8.84
N TYR A 26 3.86 -4.76 -9.83
CA TYR A 26 5.13 -4.44 -10.50
C TYR A 26 6.14 -3.83 -9.52
N ILE A 27 5.72 -2.87 -8.71
CA ILE A 27 6.57 -2.23 -7.72
C ILE A 27 7.01 -3.22 -6.66
N ALA A 28 6.10 -4.05 -6.16
CA ALA A 28 6.40 -5.07 -5.19
C ALA A 28 7.41 -6.08 -5.76
N HIS A 29 7.21 -6.55 -6.99
CA HIS A 29 8.14 -7.48 -7.60
C HIS A 29 9.55 -6.88 -7.76
N LYS A 30 9.64 -5.62 -8.19
CA LYS A 30 10.92 -4.97 -8.55
C LYS A 30 11.64 -4.27 -7.39
N TYR A 31 10.91 -3.74 -6.41
CA TYR A 31 11.47 -2.84 -5.40
C TYR A 31 11.28 -3.31 -3.95
N THR A 32 10.50 -4.36 -3.66
CA THR A 32 10.30 -4.85 -2.26
C THR A 32 11.63 -5.09 -1.55
N GLU A 33 12.54 -5.82 -2.18
CA GLU A 33 13.84 -6.17 -1.59
C GLU A 33 14.69 -4.93 -1.30
N ARG A 34 14.61 -3.93 -2.18
CA ARG A 34 15.28 -2.64 -1.98
C ARG A 34 14.64 -1.84 -0.84
N PHE A 35 13.32 -1.84 -0.70
CA PHE A 35 12.65 -1.16 0.41
C PHE A 35 13.01 -1.77 1.75
N GLU A 36 13.11 -3.10 1.80
CA GLU A 36 13.52 -3.83 3.01
C GLU A 36 14.97 -3.57 3.40
N SER A 37 15.86 -3.41 2.42
CA SER A 37 17.26 -3.07 2.72
C SER A 37 17.43 -1.70 3.41
N PHE A 38 16.44 -0.80 3.28
CA PHE A 38 16.45 0.48 3.98
C PHE A 38 15.82 0.42 5.38
N LEU A 39 15.11 -0.66 5.70
CA LEU A 39 14.30 -0.83 6.92
C LEU A 39 14.74 -2.09 7.68
N THR A 40 16.04 -2.37 7.70
CA THR A 40 16.61 -3.59 8.27
C THR A 40 16.43 -3.71 9.78
N ASN A 41 16.45 -2.59 10.51
CA ASN A 41 16.26 -2.55 11.97
C ASN A 41 14.78 -2.42 12.37
N CYS A 42 13.87 -2.33 11.40
CA CYS A 42 12.44 -2.31 11.65
C CYS A 42 11.93 -3.72 11.99
N ILE A 43 11.66 -3.97 13.27
CA ILE A 43 11.12 -5.25 13.78
C ILE A 43 9.84 -5.62 13.03
N PHE A 44 8.99 -4.65 12.73
CA PHE A 44 7.74 -4.87 12.00
C PHE A 44 7.98 -5.32 10.54
N VAL A 45 8.96 -4.75 9.85
CA VAL A 45 9.28 -5.12 8.45
C VAL A 45 9.99 -6.46 8.41
N THR A 46 10.97 -6.69 9.29
CA THR A 46 11.72 -7.96 9.37
C THR A 46 10.81 -9.11 9.81
N GLY A 47 9.89 -8.88 10.75
CA GLY A 47 8.89 -9.86 11.16
C GLY A 47 7.95 -10.24 10.00
N ASN A 48 7.36 -9.26 9.32
CA ASN A 48 6.52 -9.51 8.14
C ASN A 48 7.30 -10.16 7.00
N LYS A 49 8.58 -9.84 6.83
CA LYS A 49 9.44 -10.52 5.87
C LYS A 49 9.50 -12.01 6.13
N ASN A 50 9.73 -12.42 7.38
CA ASN A 50 9.77 -13.83 7.75
C ASN A 50 8.40 -14.51 7.56
N THR A 51 7.30 -13.84 7.94
CA THR A 51 5.94 -14.38 7.78
C THR A 51 5.56 -14.60 6.32
N PHE A 52 5.90 -13.66 5.44
CA PHE A 52 5.47 -13.67 4.04
C PHE A 52 6.54 -14.15 3.05
N GLN A 53 7.69 -14.66 3.52
CA GLN A 53 8.78 -15.12 2.64
C GLN A 53 8.34 -16.29 1.73
N HIS A 54 7.42 -17.14 2.21
CA HIS A 54 6.92 -18.29 1.45
C HIS A 54 5.67 -17.97 0.62
N ALA A 55 5.11 -16.77 0.75
CA ALA A 55 3.88 -16.38 0.06
C ALA A 55 4.09 -15.84 -1.37
N GLY A 56 5.30 -15.96 -1.92
CA GLY A 56 5.63 -15.60 -3.30
C GLY A 56 5.28 -14.14 -3.64
N LEU A 57 4.61 -13.92 -4.78
CA LEU A 57 4.22 -12.58 -5.25
C LEU A 57 3.22 -11.89 -4.31
N LEU A 58 2.23 -12.62 -3.79
CA LEU A 58 1.26 -12.09 -2.83
C LEU A 58 1.95 -11.62 -1.54
N GLY A 59 2.94 -12.40 -1.08
CA GLY A 59 3.79 -12.02 0.05
C GLY A 59 4.53 -10.70 -0.18
N LYS A 60 5.12 -10.53 -1.38
CA LYS A 60 5.81 -9.28 -1.77
C LYS A 60 4.85 -8.07 -1.78
N VAL A 61 3.63 -8.25 -2.29
CA VAL A 61 2.59 -7.20 -2.32
C VAL A 61 2.18 -6.79 -0.91
N MET A 62 1.94 -7.77 -0.02
CA MET A 62 1.59 -7.51 1.38
C MET A 62 2.72 -6.78 2.11
N ARG A 63 3.97 -7.25 1.97
CA ARG A 63 5.15 -6.59 2.56
C ARG A 63 5.31 -5.16 2.08
N THR A 64 5.14 -4.92 0.77
CA THR A 64 5.19 -3.56 0.20
C THR A 64 4.09 -2.68 0.76
N GLY A 65 2.86 -3.18 0.86
CA GLY A 65 1.73 -2.43 1.45
C GLY A 65 1.98 -2.05 2.91
N LEU A 66 2.52 -2.97 3.70
CA LEU A 66 2.87 -2.73 5.11
C LEU A 66 4.00 -1.69 5.24
N ILE A 67 5.02 -1.75 4.37
CA ILE A 67 6.06 -0.72 4.30
C ILE A 67 5.46 0.64 3.97
N SER A 68 4.54 0.72 2.99
CA SER A 68 3.83 1.97 2.66
C SER A 68 3.10 2.54 3.88
N MET A 69 2.45 1.70 4.68
CA MET A 69 1.73 2.11 5.87
C MET A 69 2.66 2.62 6.97
N VAL A 70 3.79 1.95 7.19
CA VAL A 70 4.86 2.40 8.10
C VAL A 70 5.39 3.78 7.68
N LEU A 71 5.62 3.99 6.38
CA LEU A 71 6.12 5.25 5.84
C LEU A 71 5.08 6.39 5.85
N ALA A 72 3.79 6.05 5.78
CA ALA A 72 2.68 7.00 5.85
C ALA A 72 2.49 7.54 7.28
N VAL A 73 2.52 6.66 8.29
CA VAL A 73 2.30 7.03 9.69
C VAL A 73 3.43 6.59 10.63
N PRO A 74 4.70 6.98 10.37
CA PRO A 74 5.85 6.46 11.11
C PRO A 74 5.82 6.83 12.59
N LYS A 75 5.27 7.99 12.95
CA LYS A 75 5.16 8.43 14.34
C LYS A 75 4.42 7.43 15.24
N ILE A 76 3.43 6.71 14.71
CA ILE A 76 2.67 5.70 15.45
C ILE A 76 3.54 4.48 15.76
N PHE A 77 4.30 4.01 14.76
CA PHE A 77 5.17 2.86 14.92
C PHE A 77 6.40 3.15 15.78
N VAL A 78 6.95 4.38 15.72
CA VAL A 78 8.04 4.83 16.62
C VAL A 78 7.59 4.83 18.07
N ARG A 79 6.39 5.35 18.36
CA ARG A 79 5.83 5.32 19.74
C ARG A 79 5.69 3.91 20.28
N ARG A 80 5.44 2.93 19.41
CA ARG A 80 5.36 1.50 19.77
C ARG A 80 6.73 0.80 19.79
N LYS A 81 7.84 1.52 19.57
CA LYS A 81 9.21 0.98 19.44
C LYS A 81 9.33 -0.13 18.37
N LEU A 82 8.49 -0.08 17.34
CA LEU A 82 8.45 -1.10 16.28
C LEU A 82 9.36 -0.77 15.09
N ILE A 83 9.74 0.50 14.94
CA ILE A 83 10.57 1.00 13.84
C ILE A 83 11.67 1.91 14.37
N ASP A 84 12.78 1.96 13.65
CA ASP A 84 13.80 3.00 13.80
C ASP A 84 13.39 4.25 12.99
N PHE A 85 13.30 5.40 13.66
CA PHE A 85 12.94 6.66 13.00
C PHE A 85 14.04 7.15 12.04
N ASP A 86 15.30 6.85 12.32
CA ASP A 86 16.42 7.27 11.48
C ASP A 86 16.43 6.53 10.15
N GLU A 87 16.07 5.25 10.12
CA GLU A 87 15.88 4.49 8.89
C GLU A 87 14.76 5.08 8.02
N VAL A 88 13.62 5.41 8.64
CA VAL A 88 12.50 6.05 7.93
C VAL A 88 12.89 7.42 7.37
N LYS A 89 13.71 8.18 8.09
CA LYS A 89 14.18 9.50 7.65
C LYS A 89 15.18 9.41 6.49
N ARG A 90 16.03 8.36 6.47
CA ARG A 90 16.99 8.09 5.37
C ARG A 90 16.32 7.51 4.13
N PHE A 91 15.08 7.04 4.24
CA PHE A 91 14.36 6.42 3.13
C PHE A 91 14.21 7.40 1.94
N PRO A 92 14.46 6.96 0.69
CA PRO A 92 14.43 7.84 -0.47
C PRO A 92 13.07 8.55 -0.63
N PRO A 93 13.02 9.89 -0.68
CA PRO A 93 11.77 10.65 -0.63
C PRO A 93 10.88 10.39 -1.86
N ARG A 94 11.48 10.10 -3.02
CA ARG A 94 10.75 9.75 -4.25
C ARG A 94 10.00 8.42 -4.09
N MET A 95 10.67 7.40 -3.55
CA MET A 95 10.09 6.08 -3.32
C MET A 95 9.02 6.15 -2.22
N ARG A 96 9.29 6.90 -1.15
CA ARG A 96 8.31 7.13 -0.08
C ARG A 96 7.05 7.77 -0.62
N ARG A 97 7.20 8.83 -1.41
CA ARG A 97 6.05 9.54 -1.98
C ARG A 97 5.21 8.59 -2.83
N LEU A 98 5.84 7.83 -3.72
CA LEU A 98 5.19 6.85 -4.58
C LEU A 98 4.39 5.78 -3.80
N LEU A 99 4.98 5.20 -2.76
CA LEU A 99 4.33 4.22 -1.88
C LEU A 99 3.15 4.81 -1.10
N VAL A 100 3.34 5.99 -0.51
CA VAL A 100 2.29 6.68 0.26
C VAL A 100 1.16 7.13 -0.66
N SER A 101 1.45 7.62 -1.87
CA SER A 101 0.42 7.98 -2.84
C SER A 101 -0.35 6.76 -3.34
N LEU A 102 0.31 5.63 -3.59
CA LEU A 102 -0.38 4.39 -3.96
C LEU A 102 -1.29 3.89 -2.84
N LEU A 103 -0.82 3.95 -1.59
CA LEU A 103 -1.66 3.62 -0.44
C LEU A 103 -2.89 4.54 -0.35
N GLY A 104 -2.69 5.85 -0.52
CA GLY A 104 -3.79 6.82 -0.55
C GLY A 104 -4.79 6.56 -1.66
N ILE A 105 -4.33 6.23 -2.87
CA ILE A 105 -5.20 5.86 -4.00
C ILE A 105 -6.01 4.60 -3.68
N HIS A 106 -5.40 3.56 -3.11
CA HIS A 106 -6.13 2.36 -2.72
C HIS A 106 -7.19 2.64 -1.64
N ILE A 107 -6.85 3.44 -0.63
CA ILE A 107 -7.82 3.83 0.42
C ILE A 107 -8.97 4.63 -0.18
N LEU A 108 -8.68 5.58 -1.06
CA LEU A 108 -9.69 6.39 -1.74
C LEU A 108 -10.62 5.53 -2.60
N LEU A 109 -10.07 4.62 -3.39
CA LEU A 109 -10.84 3.72 -4.26
C LEU A 109 -11.68 2.73 -3.43
N LEU A 110 -11.14 2.19 -2.33
CA LEU A 110 -11.89 1.35 -1.40
C LEU A 110 -13.03 2.12 -0.73
N ALA A 111 -12.78 3.36 -0.31
CA ALA A 111 -13.83 4.21 0.27
C ALA A 111 -14.91 4.54 -0.76
N ALA A 112 -14.52 4.87 -1.99
CA ALA A 112 -15.45 5.11 -3.09
C ALA A 112 -16.31 3.87 -3.39
N LEU A 113 -15.70 2.68 -3.41
CA LEU A 113 -16.41 1.42 -3.60
C LEU A 113 -17.38 1.13 -2.45
N ALA A 114 -16.96 1.34 -1.21
CA ALA A 114 -17.80 1.13 -0.02
C ALA A 114 -18.99 2.10 0.00
N ILE A 115 -18.79 3.37 -0.33
CA ILE A 115 -19.86 4.36 -0.46
C ILE A 115 -20.80 3.97 -1.60
N PHE A 116 -20.27 3.58 -2.75
CA PHE A 116 -21.08 3.15 -3.89
C PHE A 116 -21.94 1.94 -3.55
N ASN A 117 -21.38 0.95 -2.87
CA ASN A 117 -22.10 -0.24 -2.41
C ASN A 117 -23.13 0.09 -1.31
N TYR A 118 -22.84 1.04 -0.42
CA TYR A 118 -23.79 1.47 0.60
C TYR A 118 -24.97 2.27 0.01
N VAL A 119 -24.71 3.06 -1.04
CA VAL A 119 -25.71 3.90 -1.71
C VAL A 119 -26.61 3.10 -2.66
N GLN A 120 -26.15 1.94 -3.15
CA GLN A 120 -26.93 1.01 -3.97
C GLN A 120 -27.36 -0.19 -3.12
N PRO A 121 -28.57 -0.17 -2.52
CA PRO A 121 -29.08 -1.28 -1.72
C PRO A 121 -29.29 -2.56 -2.53
#